data_AF-A0A165EEA5-F1
#
_entry.id   AF-A0A165EEA5-F1
#
_cell.length_a   1.000
_cell.length_b   1.000
_cell.length_c   1.000
_cell.angle_alpha   90.00
_cell.angle_beta   90.00
_cell.angle_gamma   90.00
#
_symmetry.space_group_name_H-M   'P 1'
#
loop_
_entity.id
_entity.type
_entity.pdbx_description
1 polymer ?
#
loop_
_entity_poly.entity_id
_entity_poly.type
_entity_poly.pdbx_seq_one_letter_code
_entity_poly.pdbx_strand_id
1 'polypeptide(L)'
;MRKVKRASSVDLQHIRRDDGLPAGDPSTTDTTLLPTAEVSALLNDTSALPTPTDNVSQLSLATDSTSSSIGTVAGTPAPAQAPAKTSQGSKSSCTPSPTKSLAPSATWTTCPYKVHDGKVNPDVRTLPDSPAVVSMSQSVLYNSLAYAMQKTSAYSQSAASFIDAFFLSSKTGMHPNMNFGQMVRGPGKDHQVGTFTGILDLRGLVKVVNGIQLLKAAGSPDWTSARDKEMTSWMNQYITWLQTSDIGKQTASTPNNHFTFYTSQIAAAKLYVGDTNGAMTALQNYFSNQYLDQVAASGEQPFEAVRTRPYHYRCFNLEAMITNAKIGDQLGLNLWSAKSKYGATIQTALDYVMGLSPGSEAVSDIFPHVAAVAAAYGDPKGKYAAFLQKQVSTYKSTPFYFYDQTAALPNSPAAHSTHKRGVDERLGETLSTVSGTEDFVKDAAITAADIAFECPAVFTVSPRVEIDNGIYVTCDELKPFYEISIPFGTNTSALVV
;
A
#
# COMPACT_ATOMS: atom_id res chain seq x y z
N MET A 1 -19.41 -36.08 58.23
CA MET A 1 -20.71 -35.41 58.45
C MET A 1 -21.21 -34.82 57.13
N ARG A 2 -22.44 -35.19 56.73
CA ARG A 2 -23.34 -34.69 55.63
C ARG A 2 -22.71 -34.47 54.23
N LYS A 3 -22.75 -35.48 53.33
CA LYS A 3 -23.82 -35.87 52.34
C LYS A 3 -23.91 -34.87 51.16
N VAL A 4 -23.46 -35.14 49.92
CA VAL A 4 -23.79 -36.18 48.89
C VAL A 4 -25.21 -36.08 48.31
N LYS A 5 -25.30 -35.81 46.98
CA LYS A 5 -26.15 -36.46 45.93
C LYS A 5 -25.90 -35.75 44.58
N ARG A 6 -25.34 -36.36 43.52
CA ARG A 6 -25.79 -37.40 42.55
C ARG A 6 -26.75 -36.92 41.44
N ALA A 7 -26.30 -37.11 40.19
CA ALA A 7 -26.96 -37.62 38.97
C ALA A 7 -28.21 -36.88 38.43
N SER A 8 -28.49 -36.79 37.12
CA SER A 8 -28.57 -37.92 36.17
C SER A 8 -28.70 -37.44 34.71
N SER A 9 -28.24 -38.27 33.79
CA SER A 9 -28.58 -38.30 32.36
C SER A 9 -30.06 -38.63 32.10
N VAL A 10 -30.63 -38.19 30.98
CA VAL A 10 -31.64 -38.96 30.24
C VAL A 10 -31.41 -38.78 28.74
N ASP A 11 -31.18 -39.93 28.11
CA ASP A 11 -31.30 -40.21 26.68
C ASP A 11 -32.69 -40.83 26.47
N LEU A 12 -33.41 -40.48 25.39
CA LEU A 12 -34.50 -41.30 24.86
C LEU A 12 -34.88 -40.92 23.43
N GLN A 13 -34.97 -41.99 22.65
CA GLN A 13 -35.08 -42.10 21.21
C GLN A 13 -36.51 -41.92 20.66
N HIS A 14 -36.55 -41.66 19.35
CA HIS A 14 -37.53 -42.12 18.34
C HIS A 14 -39.00 -41.66 18.38
N ILE A 15 -39.37 -40.88 17.34
CA ILE A 15 -40.51 -41.20 16.46
C ILE A 15 -40.06 -40.97 14.99
N ARG A 16 -40.34 -41.96 14.13
CA ARG A 16 -40.14 -42.00 12.67
C ARG A 16 -41.45 -41.72 11.90
N ARG A 17 -41.26 -41.43 10.60
CA ARG A 17 -42.13 -41.54 9.40
C ARG A 17 -42.63 -40.19 8.88
N ASP A 18 -42.05 -39.67 7.80
CA ASP A 18 -42.05 -40.09 6.37
C ASP A 18 -43.19 -39.38 5.63
N ASP A 19 -42.83 -38.56 4.63
CA ASP A 19 -43.30 -38.70 3.24
C ASP A 19 -42.73 -37.56 2.35
N GLY A 20 -42.14 -37.92 1.20
CA GLY A 20 -42.21 -37.11 -0.03
C GLY A 20 -40.94 -36.43 -0.56
N LEU A 21 -40.20 -37.15 -1.42
CA LEU A 21 -39.22 -36.72 -2.45
C LEU A 21 -39.74 -35.59 -3.41
N PRO A 22 -38.92 -34.97 -4.32
CA PRO A 22 -37.57 -35.33 -4.74
C PRO A 22 -36.52 -34.19 -4.79
N ALA A 23 -35.26 -34.62 -4.96
CA ALA A 23 -34.08 -33.81 -5.21
C ALA A 23 -34.20 -32.94 -6.48
N GLY A 24 -33.97 -31.65 -6.31
CA GLY A 24 -33.71 -30.70 -7.39
C GLY A 24 -32.26 -30.23 -7.31
N ASP A 25 -31.52 -30.55 -8.36
CA ASP A 25 -30.18 -30.05 -8.68
C ASP A 25 -30.19 -28.52 -8.88
N PRO A 26 -29.29 -27.74 -8.25
CA PRO A 26 -28.94 -26.43 -8.73
C PRO A 26 -27.51 -26.46 -9.29
N SER A 27 -27.45 -26.70 -10.60
CA SER A 27 -26.62 -26.00 -11.58
C SER A 27 -25.43 -25.19 -11.02
N THR A 28 -24.25 -25.73 -11.23
CA THR A 28 -23.04 -25.05 -11.71
C THR A 28 -23.13 -23.52 -11.84
N THR A 29 -22.73 -22.79 -10.81
CA THR A 29 -22.17 -21.44 -10.98
C THR A 29 -20.68 -21.59 -11.27
N ASP A 30 -20.36 -21.42 -12.54
CA ASP A 30 -19.02 -21.38 -13.11
C ASP A 30 -18.19 -20.32 -12.39
N THR A 31 -17.33 -20.77 -11.47
CA THR A 31 -16.37 -19.91 -10.78
C THR A 31 -15.08 -20.03 -11.57
N THR A 32 -14.92 -19.19 -12.59
CA THR A 32 -13.64 -19.06 -13.29
C THR A 32 -12.64 -18.42 -12.33
N LEU A 33 -11.99 -19.26 -11.52
CA LEU A 33 -10.62 -19.01 -11.09
C LEU A 33 -9.83 -18.72 -12.37
N LEU A 34 -9.16 -17.57 -12.46
CA LEU A 34 -8.17 -17.36 -13.49
C LEU A 34 -7.15 -18.51 -13.41
N PRO A 35 -7.01 -19.32 -14.47
CA PRO A 35 -6.12 -20.46 -14.44
C PRO A 35 -4.68 -19.95 -14.35
N THR A 36 -3.87 -20.65 -13.57
CA THR A 36 -2.40 -20.55 -13.51
C THR A 36 -1.71 -20.46 -14.89
N ALA A 37 -2.42 -20.83 -15.95
CA ALA A 37 -2.02 -20.72 -17.35
C ALA A 37 -1.76 -19.29 -17.85
N GLU A 38 -2.49 -18.26 -17.41
CA GLU A 38 -2.26 -16.89 -17.91
C GLU A 38 -0.97 -16.27 -17.37
N VAL A 39 -0.57 -16.62 -16.14
CA VAL A 39 0.73 -16.23 -15.57
C VAL A 39 1.87 -17.01 -16.24
N SER A 40 1.66 -18.27 -16.60
CA SER A 40 2.62 -19.04 -17.41
C SER A 40 2.75 -18.53 -18.85
N ALA A 41 1.68 -17.99 -19.44
CA ALA A 41 1.71 -17.42 -20.79
C ALA A 41 2.55 -16.13 -20.85
N LEU A 42 2.46 -15.27 -19.84
CA LEU A 42 3.31 -14.07 -19.70
C LEU A 42 4.81 -14.40 -19.48
N LEU A 43 5.12 -15.57 -18.93
CA LEU A 43 6.50 -16.04 -18.70
C LEU A 43 7.09 -16.82 -19.88
N ASN A 44 6.25 -17.24 -20.84
CA ASN A 44 6.65 -18.02 -22.01
C ASN A 44 6.77 -17.17 -23.29
N ASP A 45 6.40 -15.90 -23.26
CA ASP A 45 6.63 -14.99 -24.38
C ASP A 45 8.12 -14.62 -24.44
N THR A 46 8.82 -15.24 -25.38
CA THR A 46 10.26 -15.12 -25.62
C THR A 46 10.58 -14.13 -26.73
N SER A 47 9.64 -13.24 -27.08
CA SER A 47 9.92 -12.09 -27.94
C SER A 47 11.11 -11.31 -27.36
N ALA A 48 12.20 -11.26 -28.12
CA ALA A 48 13.54 -10.98 -27.65
C ALA A 48 13.64 -9.69 -26.81
N LEU A 49 13.86 -9.87 -25.51
CA LEU A 49 14.33 -8.80 -24.63
C LEU A 49 15.64 -8.22 -25.19
N PRO A 50 15.88 -6.91 -25.09
CA PRO A 50 17.13 -6.31 -25.54
C PRO A 50 18.31 -7.02 -24.89
N THR A 51 19.17 -7.62 -25.71
CA THR A 51 20.42 -8.22 -25.26
C THR A 51 21.26 -7.12 -24.62
N PRO A 52 21.70 -7.27 -23.35
CA PRO A 52 22.68 -6.37 -22.78
C PRO A 52 23.92 -6.38 -23.68
N THR A 53 24.36 -5.20 -24.14
CA THR A 53 25.63 -5.09 -24.85
C THR A 53 26.75 -5.57 -23.94
N ASP A 54 27.40 -6.65 -24.34
CA ASP A 54 28.50 -7.29 -23.65
C ASP A 54 29.64 -6.30 -23.36
N ASN A 55 29.85 -6.04 -22.07
CA ASN A 55 31.16 -5.92 -21.43
C ASN A 55 30.99 -5.87 -19.91
N VAL A 56 30.58 -6.98 -19.31
CA VAL A 56 30.83 -7.21 -17.88
C VAL A 56 32.23 -7.81 -17.75
N SER A 57 33.23 -6.97 -17.96
CA SER A 57 34.59 -7.27 -17.54
C SER A 57 34.60 -7.35 -16.02
N GLN A 58 34.72 -8.58 -15.50
CA GLN A 58 35.15 -8.94 -14.16
C GLN A 58 34.99 -7.85 -13.08
N LEU A 59 33.83 -7.84 -12.41
CA LEU A 59 33.77 -7.36 -11.04
C LEU A 59 34.61 -8.31 -10.19
N SER A 60 35.85 -7.91 -9.91
CA SER A 60 36.69 -8.57 -8.93
C SER A 60 35.99 -8.50 -7.57
N LEU A 61 35.70 -9.67 -7.02
CA LEU A 61 35.39 -9.81 -5.60
C LEU A 61 36.62 -9.31 -4.83
N ALA A 62 36.51 -8.11 -4.26
CA ALA A 62 37.45 -7.66 -3.25
C ALA A 62 37.28 -8.57 -2.03
N THR A 63 38.17 -9.56 -1.91
CA THR A 63 38.41 -10.28 -0.67
C THR A 63 39.20 -9.38 0.27
N ASP A 64 38.52 -8.46 0.93
CA ASP A 64 39.02 -7.90 2.17
C ASP A 64 38.43 -8.70 3.33
N SER A 65 39.29 -9.53 3.91
CA SER A 65 39.03 -10.24 5.15
C SER A 65 38.98 -9.23 6.31
N THR A 66 37.81 -8.67 6.57
CA THR A 66 37.47 -8.16 7.90
C THR A 66 36.51 -9.14 8.54
N SER A 67 36.99 -9.86 9.55
CA SER A 67 36.18 -10.72 10.40
C SER A 67 35.15 -9.89 11.17
N SER A 68 33.95 -9.71 10.61
CA SER A 68 32.79 -9.34 11.43
C SER A 68 32.17 -10.62 11.95
N SER A 69 32.39 -10.91 13.24
CA SER A 69 31.63 -11.92 13.95
C SER A 69 30.14 -11.58 13.87
N ILE A 70 29.37 -12.44 13.20
CA ILE A 70 27.91 -12.43 13.29
C ILE A 70 27.57 -12.92 14.70
N GLY A 71 27.54 -11.98 15.63
CA GLY A 71 26.89 -12.16 16.91
C GLY A 71 25.40 -11.97 16.72
N THR A 72 24.61 -13.03 16.89
CA THR A 72 23.20 -12.91 17.27
C THR A 72 23.10 -11.92 18.43
N VAL A 73 22.57 -10.73 18.16
CA VAL A 73 22.12 -9.84 19.23
C VAL A 73 20.84 -10.48 19.77
N ALA A 74 21.00 -11.43 20.68
CA ALA A 74 20.02 -11.59 21.74
C ALA A 74 19.87 -10.20 22.35
N GLY A 75 18.66 -9.63 22.33
CA GLY A 75 18.40 -8.33 22.89
C GLY A 75 19.03 -8.25 24.27
N THR A 76 20.13 -7.52 24.38
CA THR A 76 20.70 -7.19 25.68
C THR A 76 19.59 -6.42 26.37
N PRO A 77 19.15 -6.83 27.58
CA PRO A 77 18.50 -5.87 28.44
C PRO A 77 19.46 -4.70 28.48
N ALA A 78 19.03 -3.52 28.03
CA ALA A 78 19.78 -2.31 28.35
C ALA A 78 20.06 -2.43 29.85
N PRO A 79 21.32 -2.31 30.31
CA PRO A 79 21.59 -2.36 31.73
C PRO A 79 20.61 -1.39 32.35
N ALA A 80 19.83 -1.86 33.33
CA ALA A 80 18.93 -1.01 34.08
C ALA A 80 19.81 0.06 34.72
N GLN A 81 20.04 1.14 33.99
CA GLN A 81 20.71 2.31 34.52
C GLN A 81 19.74 2.76 35.59
N ALA A 82 20.21 2.66 36.83
CA ALA A 82 19.46 3.10 38.00
C ALA A 82 18.84 4.45 37.65
N PRO A 83 17.55 4.67 37.98
CA PRO A 83 16.92 5.95 37.71
C PRO A 83 17.86 7.05 38.20
N ALA A 84 18.25 7.94 37.29
CA ALA A 84 19.07 9.08 37.66
C ALA A 84 18.39 9.73 38.85
N LYS A 85 19.13 9.87 39.98
CA LYS A 85 18.60 10.49 41.19
C LYS A 85 18.11 11.88 40.81
N THR A 86 16.81 12.02 40.62
CA THR A 86 16.17 13.31 40.40
C THR A 86 16.27 14.05 41.71
N SER A 87 17.13 15.07 41.75
CA SER A 87 16.98 16.18 42.68
C SER A 87 15.58 16.74 42.48
N GLN A 88 14.67 16.40 43.39
CA GLN A 88 13.41 17.10 43.59
C GLN A 88 13.77 18.56 43.88
N GLY A 89 13.67 19.44 42.87
CA GLY A 89 14.06 20.84 43.07
C GLY A 89 14.12 21.74 41.83
N SER A 90 13.98 21.23 40.61
CA SER A 90 13.88 22.09 39.43
C SER A 90 12.70 21.64 38.57
N LYS A 91 11.81 22.57 38.21
CA LYS A 91 10.76 22.34 37.22
C LYS A 91 11.43 21.76 35.96
N SER A 92 11.22 20.48 35.67
CA SER A 92 11.81 19.81 34.51
C SER A 92 11.23 20.43 33.24
N SER A 93 11.90 21.43 32.69
CA SER A 93 11.52 22.02 31.41
C SER A 93 11.92 21.05 30.30
N CYS A 94 10.94 20.39 29.70
CA CYS A 94 11.16 19.56 28.53
C CYS A 94 11.81 20.38 27.42
N THR A 95 12.94 19.90 26.91
CA THR A 95 13.66 20.56 25.81
C THR A 95 13.31 19.85 24.50
N PRO A 96 12.98 20.59 23.42
CA PRO A 96 12.74 19.98 22.12
C PRO A 96 13.93 19.14 21.65
N SER A 97 13.64 17.98 21.06
CA SER A 97 14.66 17.16 20.40
C SER A 97 15.33 17.92 19.24
N PRO A 98 16.67 17.88 19.10
CA PRO A 98 17.34 18.44 17.93
C PRO A 98 16.90 17.70 16.66
N THR A 99 16.94 18.35 15.49
CA THR A 99 16.59 17.71 14.21
C THR A 99 17.72 16.90 13.58
N LYS A 100 18.95 16.96 14.13
CA LYS A 100 20.15 16.33 13.56
C LYS A 100 20.58 15.05 14.26
N SER A 101 20.71 15.06 15.58
CA SER A 101 21.01 13.88 16.40
C SER A 101 20.48 14.07 17.83
N LEU A 102 20.32 12.95 18.55
CA LEU A 102 19.93 12.94 19.96
C LEU A 102 21.01 12.25 20.79
N ALA A 103 21.41 12.88 21.90
CA ALA A 103 22.23 12.22 22.90
C ALA A 103 21.38 11.20 23.68
N PRO A 104 21.90 10.02 24.06
CA PRO A 104 21.10 8.94 24.63
C PRO A 104 20.37 9.21 25.96
N SER A 105 20.62 10.33 26.64
CA SER A 105 20.53 10.35 28.10
C SER A 105 19.27 10.95 28.77
N ALA A 106 18.23 11.48 28.10
CA ALA A 106 17.10 11.99 28.92
C ALA A 106 15.72 12.27 28.30
N THR A 107 15.55 12.42 26.97
CA THR A 107 14.37 13.20 26.53
C THR A 107 13.04 12.46 26.70
N TRP A 108 12.89 11.21 26.25
CA TRP A 108 11.58 10.54 26.29
C TRP A 108 11.22 9.88 27.62
N THR A 109 12.19 9.56 28.47
CA THR A 109 11.92 8.92 29.77
C THR A 109 11.32 9.88 30.78
N THR A 110 11.49 11.18 30.55
CA THR A 110 11.00 12.24 31.43
C THR A 110 9.99 13.18 30.76
N CYS A 111 9.98 13.27 29.43
CA CYS A 111 9.11 14.17 28.68
C CYS A 111 8.35 13.44 27.57
N PRO A 112 7.04 13.69 27.43
CA PRO A 112 6.27 13.17 26.31
C PRO A 112 6.67 13.87 25.01
N TYR A 113 6.68 13.12 23.91
CA TYR A 113 6.89 13.72 22.58
C TYR A 113 5.72 14.61 22.19
N LYS A 114 6.05 15.65 21.42
CA LYS A 114 5.08 16.54 20.78
C LYS A 114 5.12 16.34 19.28
N VAL A 115 3.94 16.32 18.69
CA VAL A 115 3.77 16.12 17.25
C VAL A 115 4.14 17.41 16.53
N HIS A 116 5.02 17.29 15.56
CA HIS A 116 5.37 18.35 14.62
C HIS A 116 5.28 17.77 13.22
N ASP A 117 4.12 17.96 12.58
CA ASP A 117 3.83 17.35 11.28
C ASP A 117 4.93 17.66 10.25
N GLY A 118 5.31 16.64 9.47
CA GLY A 118 6.36 16.74 8.45
C GLY A 118 7.79 16.87 8.98
N LYS A 119 8.01 16.90 10.30
CA LYS A 119 9.35 17.01 10.90
C LYS A 119 9.79 15.68 11.52
N VAL A 120 10.68 14.97 10.82
CA VAL A 120 11.24 13.70 11.28
C VAL A 120 12.13 13.93 12.52
N ASN A 121 11.78 13.28 13.63
CA ASN A 121 12.62 13.22 14.82
C ASN A 121 13.79 12.24 14.57
N PRO A 122 15.07 12.63 14.75
CA PRO A 122 16.21 11.74 14.49
C PRO A 122 16.27 10.49 15.37
N ASP A 123 15.49 10.38 16.46
CA ASP A 123 15.38 9.13 17.24
C ASP A 123 15.05 7.91 16.38
N VAL A 124 14.24 8.10 15.33
CA VAL A 124 13.85 7.01 14.42
C VAL A 124 15.05 6.36 13.73
N ARG A 125 16.18 7.08 13.61
CA ARG A 125 17.41 6.59 12.96
C ARG A 125 18.10 5.48 13.76
N THR A 126 17.75 5.33 15.03
CA THR A 126 18.28 4.26 15.89
C THR A 126 17.37 3.02 15.91
N LEU A 127 16.21 3.09 15.27
CA LEU A 127 15.24 2.00 15.22
C LEU A 127 15.44 1.19 13.93
N PRO A 128 15.77 -0.11 14.02
CA PRO A 128 16.08 -0.92 12.84
C PRO A 128 14.83 -1.43 12.10
N ASP A 129 13.68 -1.50 12.77
CA ASP A 129 12.53 -2.27 12.28
C ASP A 129 11.91 -1.71 11.00
N SER A 130 11.65 -0.39 10.95
CA SER A 130 11.04 0.24 9.76
C SER A 130 11.94 0.11 8.51
N PRO A 131 13.25 0.43 8.58
CA PRO A 131 14.18 0.12 7.48
C PRO A 131 14.28 -1.37 7.13
N ALA A 132 14.19 -2.26 8.12
CA ALA A 132 14.23 -3.71 7.90
C ALA A 132 13.00 -4.21 7.13
N VAL A 133 11.79 -3.76 7.49
CA VAL A 133 10.55 -4.13 6.76
C VAL A 133 10.62 -3.66 5.29
N VAL A 134 11.10 -2.43 5.06
CA VAL A 134 11.28 -1.88 3.71
C VAL A 134 12.28 -2.72 2.92
N SER A 135 13.46 -2.97 3.49
CA SER A 135 14.52 -3.73 2.82
C SER A 135 14.11 -5.17 2.54
N MET A 136 13.48 -5.84 3.52
CA MET A 136 12.98 -7.21 3.39
C MET A 136 11.94 -7.31 2.28
N SER A 137 10.90 -6.46 2.31
CA SER A 137 9.82 -6.53 1.31
C SER A 137 10.33 -6.28 -0.10
N GLN A 138 11.33 -5.39 -0.25
CA GLN A 138 11.98 -5.12 -1.52
C GLN A 138 12.86 -6.29 -1.99
N SER A 139 13.63 -6.89 -1.08
CA SER A 139 14.46 -8.05 -1.35
C SER A 139 13.62 -9.26 -1.78
N VAL A 140 12.50 -9.53 -1.09
CA VAL A 140 11.59 -10.62 -1.47
C VAL A 140 11.07 -10.41 -2.88
N LEU A 141 10.56 -9.22 -3.21
CA LEU A 141 10.01 -8.94 -4.53
C LEU A 141 11.07 -9.06 -5.64
N TYR A 142 12.22 -8.40 -5.49
CA TYR A 142 13.23 -8.36 -6.55
C TYR A 142 13.91 -9.71 -6.76
N ASN A 143 14.20 -10.47 -5.69
CA ASN A 143 14.73 -11.82 -5.84
C ASN A 143 13.69 -12.76 -6.47
N SER A 144 12.41 -12.64 -6.12
CA SER A 144 11.36 -13.47 -6.72
C SER A 144 11.19 -13.16 -8.22
N LEU A 145 11.26 -11.89 -8.61
CA LEU A 145 11.24 -11.46 -10.01
C LEU A 145 12.47 -11.99 -10.77
N ALA A 146 13.67 -11.83 -10.20
CA ALA A 146 14.90 -12.33 -10.81
C ALA A 146 14.86 -13.86 -10.98
N TYR A 147 14.34 -14.59 -9.99
CA TYR A 147 14.10 -16.03 -10.11
C TYR A 147 13.09 -16.35 -11.21
N ALA A 148 11.96 -15.65 -11.27
CA ALA A 148 10.93 -15.90 -12.28
C ALA A 148 11.48 -15.76 -13.71
N MET A 149 12.36 -14.76 -13.94
CA MET A 149 12.97 -14.48 -15.24
C MET A 149 14.15 -15.41 -15.57
N GLN A 150 15.04 -15.67 -14.61
CA GLN A 150 16.34 -16.33 -14.88
C GLN A 150 16.40 -17.79 -14.40
N LYS A 151 15.45 -18.21 -13.56
CA LYS A 151 15.38 -19.53 -12.92
C LYS A 151 16.64 -19.93 -12.12
N THR A 152 17.46 -18.94 -11.72
CA THR A 152 18.67 -19.18 -10.92
C THR A 152 18.33 -19.36 -9.43
N SER A 153 18.68 -20.51 -8.86
CA SER A 153 18.32 -20.89 -7.48
C SER A 153 18.79 -19.91 -6.40
N ALA A 154 19.89 -19.19 -6.62
CA ALA A 154 20.39 -18.21 -5.66
C ALA A 154 19.34 -17.14 -5.32
N TYR A 155 18.51 -16.74 -6.30
CA TYR A 155 17.47 -15.76 -6.09
C TYR A 155 16.28 -16.32 -5.29
N SER A 156 15.79 -17.51 -5.63
CA SER A 156 14.69 -18.13 -4.87
C SER A 156 15.10 -18.47 -3.44
N GLN A 157 16.33 -18.93 -3.23
CA GLN A 157 16.90 -19.17 -1.90
C GLN A 157 17.02 -17.88 -1.09
N SER A 158 17.45 -16.78 -1.72
CA SER A 158 17.52 -15.47 -1.06
C SER A 158 16.13 -14.99 -0.63
N ALA A 159 15.13 -15.05 -1.52
CA ALA A 159 13.76 -14.68 -1.18
C ALA A 159 13.19 -15.53 -0.03
N ALA A 160 13.39 -16.85 -0.07
CA ALA A 160 12.96 -17.76 0.99
C ALA A 160 13.66 -17.44 2.34
N SER A 161 14.96 -17.15 2.32
CA SER A 161 15.73 -16.77 3.52
C SER A 161 15.20 -15.49 4.18
N PHE A 162 14.85 -14.46 3.40
CA PHE A 162 14.24 -13.24 3.95
C PHE A 162 12.87 -13.52 4.58
N ILE A 163 12.05 -14.36 3.96
CA ILE A 163 10.74 -14.74 4.50
C ILE A 163 10.89 -15.56 5.78
N ASP A 164 11.81 -16.53 5.79
CA ASP A 164 12.10 -17.33 6.97
C ASP A 164 12.58 -16.45 8.12
N ALA A 165 13.55 -15.56 7.87
CA ALA A 165 14.10 -14.68 8.90
C ALA A 165 13.05 -13.71 9.46
N PHE A 166 12.20 -13.13 8.61
CA PHE A 166 11.29 -12.06 9.00
C PHE A 166 9.93 -12.54 9.50
N PHE A 167 9.42 -13.69 9.04
CA PHE A 167 8.07 -14.15 9.37
C PHE A 167 8.02 -15.48 10.10
N LEU A 168 8.86 -16.45 9.73
CA LEU A 168 8.62 -17.87 10.07
C LEU A 168 9.55 -18.41 11.17
N SER A 169 10.76 -17.87 11.25
CA SER A 169 11.76 -18.23 12.26
C SER A 169 11.25 -17.92 13.65
N SER A 170 11.24 -18.90 14.55
CA SER A 170 10.88 -18.69 15.96
C SER A 170 11.86 -17.79 16.72
N LYS A 171 13.06 -17.56 16.18
CA LYS A 171 14.10 -16.73 16.82
C LYS A 171 14.04 -15.27 16.39
N THR A 172 13.57 -14.99 15.18
CA THR A 172 13.70 -13.67 14.53
C THR A 172 12.41 -13.19 13.88
N GLY A 173 11.44 -14.08 13.69
CA GLY A 173 10.17 -13.79 13.05
C GLY A 173 9.38 -12.74 13.81
N MET A 174 8.93 -11.73 13.10
CA MET A 174 8.01 -10.73 13.60
C MET A 174 6.68 -11.41 13.98
N HIS A 175 6.16 -11.10 15.18
CA HIS A 175 4.81 -11.53 15.54
C HIS A 175 3.77 -10.90 14.58
N PRO A 176 2.66 -11.58 14.26
CA PRO A 176 1.67 -11.13 13.28
C PRO A 176 0.76 -9.99 13.80
N ASN A 177 1.36 -8.88 14.23
CA ASN A 177 0.67 -7.68 14.73
C ASN A 177 1.59 -6.45 14.67
N MET A 178 1.00 -5.24 14.75
CA MET A 178 1.72 -3.97 14.87
C MET A 178 1.46 -3.30 16.23
N ASN A 179 1.40 -4.08 17.32
CA ASN A 179 1.06 -3.56 18.66
C ASN A 179 1.97 -2.43 19.16
N PHE A 180 3.19 -2.32 18.61
CA PHE A 180 4.20 -1.31 18.97
C PHE A 180 4.59 -0.41 17.79
N GLY A 181 3.88 -0.50 16.67
CA GLY A 181 4.14 0.30 15.47
C GLY A 181 3.98 1.79 15.77
N GLN A 182 4.97 2.59 15.36
CA GLN A 182 5.02 4.05 15.55
C GLN A 182 4.56 4.52 16.96
N MET A 183 5.02 3.82 18.00
CA MET A 183 4.83 4.22 19.39
C MET A 183 5.39 5.64 19.64
N VAL A 184 4.57 6.48 20.25
CA VAL A 184 4.96 7.84 20.64
C VAL A 184 5.62 7.78 22.01
N ARG A 185 6.95 7.96 22.06
CA ARG A 185 7.71 7.84 23.30
C ARG A 185 7.35 8.94 24.31
N GLY A 186 7.40 8.58 25.59
CA GLY A 186 7.08 9.44 26.73
C GLY A 186 7.02 8.67 28.04
N PRO A 187 6.89 9.35 29.19
CA PRO A 187 6.72 8.70 30.50
C PRO A 187 5.30 8.18 30.69
N GLY A 188 5.14 7.00 31.27
CA GLY A 188 3.82 6.43 31.61
C GLY A 188 3.38 5.31 30.68
N LYS A 189 2.25 4.66 31.04
CA LYS A 189 1.75 3.45 30.37
C LYS A 189 1.26 3.71 28.95
N ASP A 190 0.70 4.89 28.71
CA ASP A 190 0.13 5.27 27.40
C ASP A 190 1.20 5.41 26.31
N HIS A 191 2.48 5.49 26.70
CA HIS A 191 3.63 5.57 25.81
C HIS A 191 4.38 4.24 25.64
N GLN A 192 3.74 3.12 26.01
CA GLN A 192 4.29 1.77 25.89
C GLN A 192 3.60 0.94 24.80
N VAL A 193 2.63 1.52 24.08
CA VAL A 193 1.89 0.89 22.99
C VAL A 193 2.01 1.71 21.70
N GLY A 194 1.89 1.03 20.57
CA GLY A 194 1.88 1.65 19.25
C GLY A 194 0.62 2.49 19.00
N THR A 195 0.60 3.13 17.84
CA THR A 195 -0.53 3.95 17.39
C THR A 195 -1.09 3.38 16.08
N PHE A 196 -2.28 3.82 15.68
CA PHE A 196 -2.90 3.43 14.40
C PHE A 196 -2.00 3.74 13.19
N THR A 197 -1.13 4.74 13.30
CA THR A 197 -0.23 5.14 12.20
C THR A 197 0.81 4.06 11.88
N GLY A 198 1.15 3.21 12.87
CA GLY A 198 2.12 2.14 12.75
C GLY A 198 1.78 1.09 11.71
N ILE A 199 0.51 0.93 11.34
CA ILE A 199 0.09 -0.01 10.29
C ILE A 199 0.72 0.34 8.93
N LEU A 200 1.07 1.62 8.68
CA LEU A 200 1.75 2.05 7.46
C LEU A 200 3.15 1.44 7.30
N ASP A 201 3.83 1.09 8.39
CA ASP A 201 5.19 0.55 8.32
C ASP A 201 5.21 -0.82 7.62
N LEU A 202 4.11 -1.57 7.68
CA LEU A 202 3.95 -2.88 7.04
C LEU A 202 3.28 -2.81 5.66
N ARG A 203 3.08 -1.62 5.06
CA ARG A 203 2.49 -1.47 3.71
C ARG A 203 3.21 -2.27 2.62
N GLY A 204 4.50 -2.58 2.81
CA GLY A 204 5.30 -3.45 1.95
C GLY A 204 4.83 -4.91 1.90
N LEU A 205 3.87 -5.33 2.73
CA LEU A 205 3.29 -6.68 2.72
C LEU A 205 2.75 -7.08 1.34
N VAL A 206 2.20 -6.13 0.58
CA VAL A 206 1.74 -6.36 -0.80
C VAL A 206 2.90 -6.85 -1.69
N LYS A 207 4.11 -6.31 -1.52
CA LYS A 207 5.31 -6.77 -2.24
C LYS A 207 5.72 -8.18 -1.83
N VAL A 208 5.59 -8.52 -0.55
CA VAL A 208 5.88 -9.87 -0.03
C VAL A 208 4.91 -10.89 -0.65
N VAL A 209 3.61 -10.59 -0.64
CA VAL A 209 2.58 -11.45 -1.26
C VAL A 209 2.88 -11.64 -2.75
N ASN A 210 3.16 -10.56 -3.49
CA ASN A 210 3.52 -10.67 -4.91
C ASN A 210 4.80 -11.50 -5.14
N GLY A 211 5.83 -11.31 -4.33
CA GLY A 211 7.06 -12.11 -4.42
C GLY A 211 6.78 -13.61 -4.22
N ILE A 212 5.97 -13.95 -3.21
CA ILE A 212 5.57 -15.34 -2.97
C ILE A 212 4.78 -15.91 -4.15
N GLN A 213 3.80 -15.15 -4.67
CA GLN A 213 3.02 -15.60 -5.82
C GLN A 213 3.89 -15.83 -7.06
N LEU A 214 4.92 -14.99 -7.28
CA LEU A 214 5.91 -15.22 -8.34
C LEU A 214 6.71 -16.50 -8.11
N LEU A 215 7.18 -16.79 -6.89
CA LEU A 215 7.88 -18.03 -6.57
C LEU A 215 7.00 -19.26 -6.82
N LYS A 216 5.72 -19.20 -6.42
CA LYS A 216 4.73 -20.26 -6.65
C LYS A 216 4.48 -20.48 -8.13
N ALA A 217 4.17 -19.42 -8.89
CA ALA A 217 3.92 -19.49 -10.32
C ALA A 217 5.16 -19.96 -11.11
N ALA A 218 6.35 -19.59 -10.66
CA ALA A 218 7.61 -19.99 -11.26
C ALA A 218 8.02 -21.44 -10.95
N GLY A 219 7.31 -22.15 -10.07
CA GLY A 219 7.63 -23.52 -9.65
C GLY A 219 8.88 -23.62 -8.78
N SER A 220 9.14 -22.61 -7.95
CA SER A 220 10.34 -22.56 -7.10
C SER A 220 10.42 -23.76 -6.15
N PRO A 221 11.52 -24.55 -6.15
CA PRO A 221 11.70 -25.62 -5.17
C PRO A 221 11.92 -25.07 -3.74
N ASP A 222 12.32 -23.80 -3.63
CA ASP A 222 12.53 -23.12 -2.35
C ASP A 222 11.23 -22.57 -1.76
N TRP A 223 10.10 -22.61 -2.49
CA TRP A 223 8.78 -22.32 -1.91
C TRP A 223 8.03 -23.62 -1.61
N THR A 224 8.37 -24.24 -0.48
CA THR A 224 7.84 -25.54 -0.08
C THR A 224 6.43 -25.45 0.50
N SER A 225 5.67 -26.56 0.49
CA SER A 225 4.36 -26.63 1.13
C SER A 225 4.40 -26.35 2.64
N ALA A 226 5.51 -26.69 3.31
CA ALA A 226 5.69 -26.38 4.73
C ALA A 226 5.77 -24.88 4.96
N ARG A 227 6.59 -24.18 4.15
CA ARG A 227 6.74 -22.72 4.19
C ARG A 227 5.42 -22.02 3.88
N ASP A 228 4.71 -22.46 2.85
CA ASP A 228 3.42 -21.93 2.45
C ASP A 228 2.37 -22.06 3.58
N LYS A 229 2.36 -23.20 4.29
CA LYS A 229 1.49 -23.44 5.46
C LYS A 229 1.82 -22.52 6.64
N GLU A 230 3.10 -22.35 6.97
CA GLU A 230 3.51 -21.46 8.08
C GLU A 230 3.19 -20.00 7.77
N MET A 231 3.47 -19.55 6.55
CA MET A 231 3.14 -18.20 6.10
C MET A 231 1.62 -17.97 6.05
N THR A 232 0.83 -18.99 5.68
CA THR A 232 -0.64 -18.94 5.75
C THR A 232 -1.14 -18.80 7.19
N SER A 233 -0.50 -19.48 8.14
CA SER A 233 -0.81 -19.32 9.57
C SER A 233 -0.49 -17.90 10.05
N TRP A 234 0.67 -17.35 9.67
CA TRP A 234 1.06 -15.99 10.01
C TRP A 234 0.07 -14.95 9.45
N MET A 235 -0.32 -15.09 8.18
CA MET A 235 -1.26 -14.18 7.52
C MET A 235 -2.65 -14.23 8.13
N ASN A 236 -3.17 -15.43 8.48
CA ASN A 236 -4.47 -15.55 9.17
C ASN A 236 -4.46 -14.87 10.55
N GLN A 237 -3.37 -14.99 11.30
CA GLN A 237 -3.21 -14.29 12.57
C GLN A 237 -3.14 -12.77 12.37
N TYR A 238 -2.43 -12.31 11.34
CA TYR A 238 -2.33 -10.88 11.03
C TYR A 238 -3.66 -10.29 10.57
N ILE A 239 -4.41 -10.98 9.69
CA ILE A 239 -5.77 -10.62 9.28
C ILE A 239 -6.67 -10.46 10.52
N THR A 240 -6.65 -11.46 11.41
CA THR A 240 -7.45 -11.45 12.63
C THR A 240 -7.09 -10.26 13.50
N TRP A 241 -5.79 -10.02 13.74
CA TRP A 241 -5.32 -8.87 14.52
C TRP A 241 -5.73 -7.54 13.88
N LEU A 242 -5.54 -7.40 12.57
CA LEU A 242 -5.82 -6.18 11.81
C LEU A 242 -7.31 -5.81 11.84
N GLN A 243 -8.20 -6.79 11.90
CA GLN A 243 -9.65 -6.57 11.95
C GLN A 243 -10.21 -6.40 13.36
N THR A 244 -9.57 -7.01 14.38
CA THR A 244 -10.16 -7.10 15.73
C THR A 244 -9.47 -6.24 16.78
N SER A 245 -8.19 -5.89 16.58
CA SER A 245 -7.44 -5.04 17.52
C SER A 245 -7.96 -3.60 17.53
N ASP A 246 -7.77 -2.92 18.65
CA ASP A 246 -8.16 -1.51 18.77
C ASP A 246 -7.36 -0.61 17.81
N ILE A 247 -6.07 -0.90 17.60
CA ILE A 247 -5.21 -0.22 16.62
C ILE A 247 -5.74 -0.42 15.19
N GLY A 248 -6.12 -1.66 14.85
CA GLY A 248 -6.70 -2.00 13.55
C GLY A 248 -8.02 -1.29 13.31
N LYS A 249 -8.93 -1.31 14.29
CA LYS A 249 -10.23 -0.61 14.23
C LYS A 249 -10.09 0.90 14.14
N GLN A 250 -9.16 1.49 14.89
CA GLN A 250 -8.87 2.92 14.81
C GLN A 250 -8.33 3.29 13.43
N THR A 251 -7.41 2.51 12.88
CA THR A 251 -6.92 2.73 11.51
C THR A 251 -8.06 2.62 10.49
N ALA A 252 -8.96 1.65 10.69
CA ALA A 252 -10.12 1.43 9.84
C ALA A 252 -11.15 2.57 9.86
N SER A 253 -11.11 3.45 10.86
CA SER A 253 -11.99 4.63 10.93
C SER A 253 -11.34 5.92 10.41
N THR A 254 -10.07 5.90 10.01
CA THR A 254 -9.39 7.09 9.49
C THR A 254 -9.90 7.45 8.08
N PRO A 255 -10.03 8.74 7.75
CA PRO A 255 -10.60 9.16 6.47
C PRO A 255 -9.56 9.32 5.36
N ASN A 256 -8.27 9.14 5.64
CA ASN A 256 -7.15 9.52 4.78
C ASN A 256 -6.28 8.31 4.38
N ASN A 257 -5.05 8.54 3.93
CA ASN A 257 -4.11 7.53 3.45
C ASN A 257 -3.93 6.30 4.36
N HIS A 258 -4.09 6.45 5.68
CA HIS A 258 -4.01 5.35 6.64
C HIS A 258 -4.99 4.23 6.31
N PHE A 259 -6.28 4.55 6.08
CA PHE A 259 -7.26 3.53 5.73
C PHE A 259 -7.10 3.03 4.29
N THR A 260 -6.61 3.87 3.39
CA THR A 260 -6.30 3.46 2.01
C THR A 260 -5.24 2.35 2.01
N PHE A 261 -4.17 2.49 2.80
CA PHE A 261 -3.13 1.45 2.96
C PHE A 261 -3.57 0.27 3.83
N TYR A 262 -4.44 0.47 4.82
CA TYR A 262 -5.09 -0.62 5.54
C TYR A 262 -5.78 -1.56 4.55
N THR A 263 -6.54 -0.97 3.61
CA THR A 263 -7.28 -1.69 2.57
C THR A 263 -6.33 -2.49 1.68
N SER A 264 -5.19 -1.92 1.29
CA SER A 264 -4.18 -2.64 0.50
C SER A 264 -3.64 -3.87 1.22
N GLN A 265 -3.34 -3.75 2.52
CA GLN A 265 -2.79 -4.83 3.32
C GLN A 265 -3.81 -5.94 3.58
N ILE A 266 -5.04 -5.60 3.96
CA ILE A 266 -6.07 -6.62 4.23
C ILE A 266 -6.47 -7.36 2.95
N ALA A 267 -6.57 -6.67 1.81
CA ALA A 267 -6.91 -7.30 0.53
C ALA A 267 -5.79 -8.26 0.07
N ALA A 268 -4.52 -7.84 0.13
CA ALA A 268 -3.39 -8.68 -0.23
C ALA A 268 -3.23 -9.89 0.71
N ALA A 269 -3.42 -9.71 2.02
CA ALA A 269 -3.36 -10.81 2.98
C ALA A 269 -4.49 -11.82 2.75
N LYS A 270 -5.73 -11.35 2.49
CA LYS A 270 -6.87 -12.21 2.18
C LYS A 270 -6.68 -12.99 0.88
N LEU A 271 -6.18 -12.34 -0.17
CA LEU A 271 -5.78 -13.00 -1.41
C LEU A 271 -4.76 -14.11 -1.17
N TYR A 272 -3.74 -13.84 -0.35
CA TYR A 272 -2.70 -14.82 -0.05
C TYR A 272 -3.27 -16.10 0.59
N VAL A 273 -4.21 -15.97 1.53
CA VAL A 273 -4.85 -17.13 2.19
C VAL A 273 -6.01 -17.75 1.38
N GLY A 274 -6.25 -17.27 0.16
CA GLY A 274 -7.32 -17.76 -0.72
C GLY A 274 -8.71 -17.18 -0.46
N ASP A 275 -8.86 -16.22 0.44
CA ASP A 275 -10.12 -15.50 0.72
C ASP A 275 -10.37 -14.39 -0.32
N THR A 276 -10.60 -14.82 -1.57
CA THR A 276 -10.83 -13.92 -2.72
C THR A 276 -12.07 -13.05 -2.51
N ASN A 277 -13.17 -13.62 -2.01
CA ASN A 277 -14.41 -12.90 -1.74
C ASN A 277 -14.22 -11.82 -0.66
N GLY A 278 -13.49 -12.15 0.41
CA GLY A 278 -13.17 -11.18 1.44
C GLY A 278 -12.27 -10.07 0.94
N ALA A 279 -11.33 -10.35 0.03
CA ALA A 279 -10.49 -9.33 -0.59
C ALA A 279 -11.31 -8.36 -1.44
N MET A 280 -12.18 -8.89 -2.32
CA MET A 280 -13.13 -8.08 -3.11
C MET A 280 -14.01 -7.21 -2.21
N THR A 281 -14.56 -7.80 -1.14
CA THR A 281 -15.42 -7.09 -0.18
C THR A 281 -14.67 -5.92 0.48
N ALA A 282 -13.42 -6.12 0.91
CA ALA A 282 -12.62 -5.06 1.52
C ALA A 282 -12.37 -3.89 0.55
N LEU A 283 -12.04 -4.20 -0.70
CA LEU A 283 -11.80 -3.21 -1.75
C LEU A 283 -13.09 -2.43 -2.10
N GLN A 284 -14.18 -3.15 -2.36
CA GLN A 284 -15.49 -2.54 -2.68
C GLN A 284 -15.98 -1.65 -1.53
N ASN A 285 -15.80 -2.09 -0.29
CA ASN A 285 -16.14 -1.28 0.89
C ASN A 285 -15.35 0.02 0.94
N TYR A 286 -14.05 0.00 0.68
CA TYR A 286 -13.25 1.23 0.62
C TYR A 286 -13.75 2.19 -0.47
N PHE A 287 -13.94 1.69 -1.70
CA PHE A 287 -14.36 2.52 -2.84
C PHE A 287 -15.81 3.04 -2.74
N SER A 288 -16.68 2.33 -2.01
CA SER A 288 -18.08 2.72 -1.82
C SER A 288 -18.32 3.52 -0.53
N ASN A 289 -17.30 3.74 0.29
CA ASN A 289 -17.40 4.50 1.54
C ASN A 289 -16.29 5.57 1.60
N GLN A 290 -15.15 5.29 2.23
CA GLN A 290 -14.13 6.31 2.50
C GLN A 290 -13.60 7.01 1.24
N TYR A 291 -13.44 6.30 0.13
CA TYR A 291 -13.02 6.90 -1.14
C TYR A 291 -13.96 8.03 -1.60
N LEU A 292 -15.25 7.96 -1.28
CA LEU A 292 -16.26 8.94 -1.69
C LEU A 292 -15.90 10.36 -1.26
N ASP A 293 -15.22 10.50 -0.13
CA ASP A 293 -14.81 11.80 0.43
C ASP A 293 -13.33 12.13 0.21
N GLN A 294 -12.50 11.18 -0.25
CA GLN A 294 -11.04 11.40 -0.32
C GLN A 294 -10.59 12.27 -1.50
N VAL A 295 -11.39 12.35 -2.57
CA VAL A 295 -11.03 13.09 -3.79
C VAL A 295 -12.12 14.09 -4.15
N ALA A 296 -11.80 15.38 -4.11
CA ALA A 296 -12.68 16.46 -4.50
C ALA A 296 -12.91 16.51 -6.02
N ALA A 297 -13.88 17.31 -6.46
CA ALA A 297 -14.18 17.54 -7.88
C ALA A 297 -12.93 17.90 -8.70
N SER A 298 -12.04 18.73 -8.14
CA SER A 298 -10.80 19.18 -8.77
C SER A 298 -9.73 18.09 -8.92
N GLY A 299 -9.86 16.96 -8.22
CA GLY A 299 -8.79 15.99 -8.00
C GLY A 299 -7.94 16.28 -6.77
N GLU A 300 -8.19 17.38 -6.06
CA GLU A 300 -7.58 17.62 -4.76
C GLU A 300 -7.94 16.49 -3.78
N GLN A 301 -7.03 16.21 -2.84
CA GLN A 301 -7.19 15.24 -1.76
C GLN A 301 -7.19 15.98 -0.41
N PRO A 302 -8.34 16.50 0.07
CA PRO A 302 -8.39 17.47 1.17
C PRO A 302 -7.72 17.03 2.47
N PHE A 303 -7.89 15.76 2.87
CA PHE A 303 -7.26 15.20 4.07
C PHE A 303 -5.72 15.12 3.98
N GLU A 304 -5.17 15.11 2.77
CA GLU A 304 -3.72 15.12 2.50
C GLU A 304 -3.20 16.54 2.27
N ALA A 305 -4.02 17.39 1.67
CA ALA A 305 -3.70 18.77 1.31
C ALA A 305 -3.48 19.67 2.54
N VAL A 306 -4.18 19.39 3.63
CA VAL A 306 -4.09 20.12 4.91
C VAL A 306 -2.79 19.83 5.69
N ARG A 307 -2.00 18.83 5.26
CA ARG A 307 -0.75 18.41 5.90
C ARG A 307 0.39 19.36 5.60
N THR A 308 1.45 19.35 6.41
CA THR A 308 2.62 20.23 6.20
C THR A 308 3.52 19.81 5.03
N ARG A 309 3.33 18.61 4.50
CA ARG A 309 4.02 18.04 3.32
C ARG A 309 2.99 17.57 2.28
N PRO A 310 2.15 18.47 1.76
CA PRO A 310 0.93 18.08 1.08
C PRO A 310 1.20 17.50 -0.32
N TYR A 311 2.32 17.80 -0.98
CA TYR A 311 2.67 17.13 -2.24
C TYR A 311 3.00 15.65 -1.99
N HIS A 312 3.80 15.37 -0.97
CA HIS A 312 4.14 14.01 -0.56
C HIS A 312 2.89 13.21 -0.16
N TYR A 313 2.03 13.75 0.71
CA TYR A 313 0.85 13.00 1.19
C TYR A 313 -0.16 12.71 0.07
N ARG A 314 -0.32 13.62 -0.91
CA ARG A 314 -1.14 13.35 -2.11
C ARG A 314 -0.58 12.20 -2.95
N CYS A 315 0.74 12.15 -3.16
CA CYS A 315 1.39 11.04 -3.85
C CYS A 315 1.26 9.74 -3.04
N PHE A 316 1.48 9.82 -1.72
CA PHE A 316 1.43 8.68 -0.83
C PHE A 316 0.05 8.03 -0.77
N ASN A 317 -1.03 8.82 -0.75
CA ASN A 317 -2.39 8.28 -0.84
C ASN A 317 -2.71 7.74 -2.25
N LEU A 318 -2.24 8.40 -3.31
CA LEU A 318 -2.33 7.89 -4.69
C LEU A 318 -1.67 6.51 -4.83
N GLU A 319 -0.53 6.27 -4.19
CA GLU A 319 0.13 4.95 -4.18
C GLU A 319 -0.83 3.85 -3.71
N ALA A 320 -1.52 4.10 -2.60
CA ALA A 320 -2.45 3.15 -2.00
C ALA A 320 -3.73 2.99 -2.82
N MET A 321 -4.29 4.08 -3.36
CA MET A 321 -5.44 4.04 -4.27
C MET A 321 -5.14 3.19 -5.52
N ILE A 322 -4.00 3.44 -6.15
CA ILE A 322 -3.50 2.71 -7.32
C ILE A 322 -3.28 1.24 -6.96
N THR A 323 -2.69 0.95 -5.80
CA THR A 323 -2.49 -0.42 -5.32
C THR A 323 -3.82 -1.15 -5.14
N ASN A 324 -4.81 -0.52 -4.50
CA ASN A 324 -6.14 -1.09 -4.33
C ASN A 324 -6.84 -1.33 -5.68
N ALA A 325 -6.75 -0.39 -6.61
CA ALA A 325 -7.32 -0.55 -7.94
C ALA A 325 -6.64 -1.68 -8.73
N LYS A 326 -5.32 -1.83 -8.65
CA LYS A 326 -4.58 -2.96 -9.25
C LYS A 326 -5.01 -4.31 -8.69
N ILE A 327 -5.17 -4.42 -7.36
CA ILE A 327 -5.65 -5.64 -6.73
C ILE A 327 -7.09 -5.93 -7.18
N GLY A 328 -7.95 -4.91 -7.26
CA GLY A 328 -9.30 -5.04 -7.80
C GLY A 328 -9.31 -5.51 -9.25
N ASP A 329 -8.44 -4.96 -10.09
CA ASP A 329 -8.32 -5.34 -11.50
C ASP A 329 -7.97 -6.82 -11.66
N GLN A 330 -7.03 -7.33 -10.87
CA GLN A 330 -6.68 -8.76 -10.83
C GLN A 330 -7.85 -9.65 -10.39
N LEU A 331 -8.81 -9.09 -9.68
CA LEU A 331 -10.02 -9.75 -9.19
C LEU A 331 -11.23 -9.57 -10.13
N GLY A 332 -11.04 -8.95 -11.32
CA GLY A 332 -12.13 -8.67 -12.25
C GLY A 332 -12.96 -7.43 -11.89
N LEU A 333 -12.51 -6.62 -10.94
CA LEU A 333 -13.20 -5.40 -10.52
C LEU A 333 -12.59 -4.17 -11.21
N ASN A 334 -13.39 -3.42 -11.98
CA ASN A 334 -12.97 -2.13 -12.53
C ASN A 334 -13.10 -1.01 -11.48
N LEU A 335 -12.24 -1.04 -10.46
CA LEU A 335 -12.18 -0.01 -9.42
C LEU A 335 -11.44 1.26 -9.89
N TRP A 336 -10.74 1.21 -11.03
CA TRP A 336 -10.21 2.40 -11.69
C TRP A 336 -11.33 3.39 -12.05
N SER A 337 -12.49 2.88 -12.45
CA SER A 337 -13.64 3.71 -12.82
C SER A 337 -14.50 4.15 -11.63
N ALA A 338 -14.14 3.76 -10.40
CA ALA A 338 -14.82 4.21 -9.20
C ALA A 338 -14.74 5.74 -9.08
N LYS A 339 -15.83 6.35 -8.65
CA LYS A 339 -15.96 7.81 -8.52
C LYS A 339 -16.13 8.19 -7.06
N SER A 340 -15.51 9.30 -6.68
CA SER A 340 -15.85 9.98 -5.43
C SER A 340 -17.29 10.54 -5.51
N LYS A 341 -17.84 11.05 -4.40
CA LYS A 341 -19.15 11.71 -4.42
C LYS A 341 -19.17 12.98 -5.29
N TYR A 342 -17.99 13.48 -5.65
CA TYR A 342 -17.78 14.62 -6.56
C TYR A 342 -17.50 14.21 -8.00
N GLY A 343 -17.63 12.92 -8.33
CA GLY A 343 -17.42 12.39 -9.68
C GLY A 343 -15.96 12.21 -10.08
N ALA A 344 -15.00 12.48 -9.19
CA ALA A 344 -13.57 12.38 -9.46
C ALA A 344 -13.07 10.93 -9.36
N THR A 345 -12.07 10.58 -10.16
CA THR A 345 -11.43 9.26 -10.17
C THR A 345 -9.98 9.33 -9.69
N ILE A 346 -9.30 8.19 -9.61
CA ILE A 346 -7.84 8.12 -9.37
C ILE A 346 -7.09 8.93 -10.44
N GLN A 347 -7.57 8.91 -11.69
CA GLN A 347 -6.99 9.72 -12.77
C GLN A 347 -7.13 11.22 -12.50
N THR A 348 -8.31 11.67 -12.06
CA THR A 348 -8.53 13.07 -11.68
C THR A 348 -7.57 13.50 -10.58
N ALA A 349 -7.38 12.66 -9.56
CA ALA A 349 -6.46 12.92 -8.48
C ALA A 349 -5.00 13.03 -8.95
N LEU A 350 -4.53 12.12 -9.82
CA LEU A 350 -3.18 12.22 -10.36
C LEU A 350 -3.01 13.48 -11.22
N ASP A 351 -3.94 13.74 -12.13
CA ASP A 351 -3.87 14.88 -13.05
C ASP A 351 -3.78 16.21 -12.28
N TYR A 352 -4.49 16.31 -11.16
CA TYR A 352 -4.39 17.46 -10.25
C TYR A 352 -2.97 17.60 -9.67
N VAL A 353 -2.41 16.53 -9.09
CA VAL A 353 -1.05 16.56 -8.50
C VAL A 353 0.02 16.88 -9.54
N MET A 354 -0.11 16.37 -10.78
CA MET A 354 0.79 16.71 -11.89
C MET A 354 0.81 18.21 -12.23
N GLY A 355 -0.31 18.91 -11.98
CA GLY A 355 -0.45 20.34 -12.19
C GLY A 355 0.14 21.21 -11.08
N LEU A 356 0.50 20.62 -9.93
CA LEU A 356 1.03 21.36 -8.78
C LEU A 356 2.54 21.54 -8.85
N SER A 357 3.02 22.63 -8.24
CA SER A 357 4.44 22.76 -7.89
C SER A 357 4.73 21.97 -6.60
N PRO A 358 5.78 21.13 -6.55
CA PRO A 358 6.15 20.39 -5.35
C PRO A 358 6.80 21.27 -4.27
N GLY A 359 7.11 22.54 -4.57
CA GLY A 359 7.83 23.42 -3.66
C GLY A 359 9.20 22.83 -3.28
N SER A 360 9.44 22.63 -1.99
CA SER A 360 10.66 21.97 -1.48
C SER A 360 10.56 20.44 -1.40
N GLU A 361 9.43 19.85 -1.77
CA GLU A 361 9.21 18.41 -1.73
C GLU A 361 9.75 17.73 -3.01
N ALA A 362 9.90 16.41 -2.96
CA ALA A 362 10.47 15.65 -4.06
C ALA A 362 9.43 15.42 -5.16
N VAL A 363 9.63 16.04 -6.33
CA VAL A 363 8.78 15.79 -7.51
C VAL A 363 8.76 14.30 -7.90
N SER A 364 9.82 13.56 -7.60
CA SER A 364 9.97 12.15 -7.93
C SER A 364 8.94 11.23 -7.28
N ASP A 365 8.29 11.68 -6.20
CA ASP A 365 7.24 10.91 -5.51
C ASP A 365 6.09 10.55 -6.47
N ILE A 366 5.80 11.41 -7.47
CA ILE A 366 4.68 11.17 -8.39
C ILE A 366 5.01 10.22 -9.56
N PHE A 367 6.29 10.02 -9.91
CA PHE A 367 6.66 9.38 -11.18
C PHE A 367 6.08 7.95 -11.36
N PRO A 368 6.15 7.06 -10.35
CA PRO A 368 5.57 5.73 -10.49
C PRO A 368 4.05 5.75 -10.64
N HIS A 369 3.39 6.77 -10.07
CA HIS A 369 1.94 6.94 -10.16
C HIS A 369 1.52 7.40 -11.55
N VAL A 370 2.31 8.28 -12.17
CA VAL A 370 2.11 8.69 -13.57
C VAL A 370 2.22 7.49 -14.51
N ALA A 371 3.25 6.66 -14.35
CA ALA A 371 3.38 5.43 -15.14
C ALA A 371 2.18 4.47 -14.95
N ALA A 372 1.75 4.25 -13.70
CA ALA A 372 0.63 3.36 -13.40
C ALA A 372 -0.72 3.87 -13.95
N VAL A 373 -1.00 5.17 -13.87
CA VAL A 373 -2.22 5.75 -14.44
C VAL A 373 -2.16 5.80 -15.96
N ALA A 374 -0.99 6.05 -16.55
CA ALA A 374 -0.81 5.93 -18.00
C ALA A 374 -1.15 4.52 -18.49
N ALA A 375 -0.80 3.47 -17.75
CA ALA A 375 -1.21 2.11 -18.08
C ALA A 375 -2.71 1.88 -17.94
N ALA A 376 -3.31 2.34 -16.84
CA ALA A 376 -4.71 2.06 -16.52
C ALA A 376 -5.71 2.86 -17.37
N TYR A 377 -5.38 4.11 -17.72
CA TYR A 377 -6.30 5.03 -18.41
C TYR A 377 -5.87 5.39 -19.84
N GLY A 378 -4.68 4.96 -20.26
CA GLY A 378 -4.13 5.32 -21.55
C GLY A 378 -3.47 6.70 -21.52
N ASP A 379 -2.87 7.08 -22.67
CA ASP A 379 -2.21 8.38 -22.83
C ASP A 379 -2.38 8.90 -24.26
N PRO A 380 -3.64 9.03 -24.75
CA PRO A 380 -3.90 9.34 -26.15
C PRO A 380 -3.36 10.71 -26.59
N LYS A 381 -3.19 11.64 -25.64
CA LYS A 381 -2.66 12.98 -25.88
C LYS A 381 -1.17 13.11 -25.51
N GLY A 382 -0.52 12.02 -25.10
CA GLY A 382 0.89 12.04 -24.66
C GLY A 382 1.16 12.88 -23.41
N LYS A 383 0.14 13.18 -22.58
CA LYS A 383 0.27 14.07 -21.42
C LYS A 383 1.15 13.46 -20.33
N TYR A 384 1.03 12.16 -20.10
CA TYR A 384 1.80 11.45 -19.07
C TYR A 384 3.24 11.24 -19.51
N ALA A 385 3.42 10.79 -20.76
CA ALA A 385 4.75 10.66 -21.37
C ALA A 385 5.50 12.00 -21.41
N ALA A 386 4.83 13.09 -21.82
CA ALA A 386 5.43 14.43 -21.85
C ALA A 386 5.83 14.92 -20.46
N PHE A 387 5.00 14.68 -19.44
CA PHE A 387 5.34 15.03 -18.06
C PHE A 387 6.59 14.28 -17.59
N LEU A 388 6.63 12.95 -17.75
CA LEU A 388 7.78 12.14 -17.33
C LEU A 388 9.04 12.51 -18.10
N GLN A 389 8.97 12.68 -19.42
CA GLN A 389 10.09 13.07 -20.27
C GLN A 389 10.68 14.43 -19.87
N LYS A 390 9.83 15.38 -19.44
CA LYS A 390 10.27 16.70 -18.95
C LYS A 390 11.04 16.59 -17.63
N GLN A 391 10.63 15.70 -16.73
CA GLN A 391 11.23 15.57 -15.39
C GLN A 391 12.46 14.66 -15.41
N VAL A 392 12.42 13.58 -16.19
CA VAL A 392 13.48 12.58 -16.30
C VAL A 392 13.60 12.18 -17.77
N SER A 393 14.64 12.68 -18.45
CA SER A 393 14.80 12.44 -19.89
C SER A 393 14.97 10.96 -20.26
N THR A 394 15.43 10.14 -19.30
CA THR A 394 15.63 8.70 -19.40
C THR A 394 14.52 7.89 -18.72
N TYR A 395 13.32 8.47 -18.48
CA TYR A 395 12.28 7.82 -17.67
C TYR A 395 11.95 6.39 -18.11
N LYS A 396 11.99 6.10 -19.41
CA LYS A 396 11.74 4.75 -19.96
C LYS A 396 12.73 3.67 -19.48
N SER A 397 13.92 4.05 -19.03
CA SER A 397 14.92 3.12 -18.47
C SER A 397 14.92 3.09 -16.94
N THR A 398 13.99 3.79 -16.29
CA THR A 398 13.89 3.79 -14.83
C THR A 398 13.03 2.62 -14.33
N PRO A 399 13.28 2.08 -13.12
CA PRO A 399 12.51 0.96 -12.60
C PRO A 399 11.00 1.22 -12.50
N PHE A 400 10.56 2.47 -12.30
CA PHE A 400 9.13 2.77 -12.20
C PHE A 400 8.40 2.70 -13.55
N TYR A 401 9.12 2.71 -14.69
CA TYR A 401 8.51 2.56 -16.01
C TYR A 401 7.86 1.18 -16.20
N PHE A 402 8.31 0.16 -15.46
CA PHE A 402 7.64 -1.13 -15.41
C PHE A 402 6.21 -1.09 -14.84
N TYR A 403 5.77 0.05 -14.32
CA TYR A 403 4.37 0.23 -13.92
C TYR A 403 3.46 0.66 -15.09
N ASP A 404 4.03 1.10 -16.22
CA ASP A 404 3.29 1.44 -17.45
C ASP A 404 3.06 0.18 -18.31
N GLN A 405 2.27 -0.77 -17.79
CA GLN A 405 1.98 -2.06 -18.43
C GLN A 405 0.46 -2.29 -18.52
N THR A 406 -0.21 -1.75 -19.56
CA THR A 406 -1.66 -1.88 -19.75
C THR A 406 -2.12 -3.34 -19.82
N ALA A 407 -1.31 -4.24 -20.40
CA ALA A 407 -1.63 -5.67 -20.48
C ALA A 407 -1.76 -6.35 -19.09
N ALA A 408 -1.13 -5.78 -18.06
CA ALA A 408 -1.26 -6.27 -16.69
C ALA A 408 -2.55 -5.79 -15.99
N LEU A 409 -3.37 -4.97 -16.65
CA LEU A 409 -4.58 -4.35 -16.10
C LEU A 409 -5.79 -4.60 -17.03
N PRO A 410 -6.19 -5.87 -17.25
CA PRO A 410 -7.21 -6.23 -18.22
C PRO A 410 -8.61 -5.63 -17.95
N ASN A 411 -8.89 -5.19 -16.73
CA ASN A 411 -10.18 -4.58 -16.34
C ASN A 411 -10.12 -3.05 -16.24
N SER A 412 -9.03 -2.44 -16.69
CA SER A 412 -8.83 -1.00 -16.67
C SER A 412 -9.46 -0.30 -17.87
N PRO A 413 -9.76 1.02 -17.77
CA PRO A 413 -10.29 1.80 -18.89
C PRO A 413 -9.49 1.66 -20.19
N ALA A 414 -8.16 1.61 -20.10
CA ALA A 414 -7.28 1.49 -21.27
C ALA A 414 -7.38 0.12 -21.96
N ALA A 415 -7.59 -0.96 -21.20
CA ALA A 415 -7.69 -2.32 -21.75
C ALA A 415 -8.92 -2.51 -22.65
N HIS A 416 -9.98 -1.74 -22.41
CA HIS A 416 -11.22 -1.76 -23.18
C HIS A 416 -11.31 -0.66 -24.26
N SER A 417 -10.27 0.16 -24.43
CA SER A 417 -10.23 1.17 -25.48
C SER A 417 -10.01 0.54 -26.86
N THR A 418 -10.72 1.02 -27.88
CA THR A 418 -10.54 0.63 -29.29
C THR A 418 -9.16 1.04 -29.83
N HIS A 419 -8.54 2.05 -29.22
CA HIS A 419 -7.15 2.44 -29.47
C HIS A 419 -6.22 1.67 -28.52
N LYS A 420 -6.05 0.36 -28.76
CA LYS A 420 -5.06 -0.42 -28.02
C LYS A 420 -3.66 0.16 -28.29
N ARG A 421 -2.98 0.57 -27.22
CA ARG A 421 -1.56 0.93 -27.29
C ARG A 421 -0.82 -0.36 -27.67
N GLY A 422 -0.32 -0.45 -28.89
CA GLY A 422 0.51 -1.57 -29.31
C GLY A 422 1.71 -1.68 -28.38
N VAL A 423 2.13 -2.90 -28.06
CA VAL A 423 3.43 -3.14 -27.44
C VAL A 423 4.46 -2.56 -28.41
N ASP A 424 5.17 -1.51 -27.99
CA ASP A 424 6.11 -0.77 -28.82
C ASP A 424 7.40 -1.60 -29.00
N GLU A 425 7.31 -2.68 -29.77
CA GLU A 425 8.45 -3.30 -30.43
C GLU A 425 8.77 -2.48 -31.68
N ARG A 426 9.46 -1.34 -31.54
CA ARG A 426 10.44 -0.81 -32.51
C ARG A 426 11.02 0.53 -32.07
N LEU A 427 12.30 0.49 -31.71
CA LEU A 427 13.18 1.65 -31.75
C LEU A 427 13.24 2.21 -33.18
N GLY A 428 12.78 3.45 -33.36
CA GLY A 428 13.11 4.32 -34.48
C GLY A 428 12.10 4.32 -35.63
N GLU A 429 11.29 5.37 -35.73
CA GLU A 429 11.37 6.39 -36.79
C GLU A 429 10.14 7.34 -36.77
N THR A 430 10.47 8.64 -36.86
CA THR A 430 9.70 9.79 -37.36
C THR A 430 8.17 9.88 -37.22
N LEU A 431 7.74 10.93 -36.52
CA LEU A 431 6.39 11.50 -36.61
C LEU A 431 6.02 11.85 -38.06
N SER A 432 4.88 11.35 -38.51
CA SER A 432 4.12 11.97 -39.59
C SER A 432 2.69 12.24 -39.12
N THR A 433 2.28 13.49 -39.34
CA THR A 433 0.98 14.09 -39.07
C THR A 433 -0.13 13.44 -39.90
N VAL A 434 -1.24 13.07 -39.25
CA VAL A 434 -2.52 12.87 -39.93
C VAL A 434 -3.62 13.60 -39.15
N SER A 435 -4.25 14.55 -39.82
CA SER A 435 -5.49 15.21 -39.45
C SER A 435 -6.67 14.27 -39.74
N GLY A 436 -7.50 14.01 -38.72
CA GLY A 436 -8.78 13.34 -38.88
C GLY A 436 -9.80 13.98 -37.94
N THR A 437 -10.80 14.63 -38.51
CA THR A 437 -11.99 15.12 -37.83
C THR A 437 -12.98 13.96 -37.69
N GLU A 438 -13.32 13.58 -36.46
CA GLU A 438 -14.50 12.75 -36.21
C GLU A 438 -15.28 13.28 -35.01
N ASP A 439 -16.60 13.31 -35.22
CA ASP A 439 -17.64 13.90 -34.39
C ASP A 439 -17.78 13.20 -33.03
N PHE A 440 -17.68 13.98 -31.96
CA PHE A 440 -18.00 13.51 -30.61
C PHE A 440 -19.52 13.53 -30.39
N VAL A 441 -20.05 12.35 -30.09
CA VAL A 441 -21.33 12.16 -29.41
C VAL A 441 -21.26 12.90 -28.07
N LYS A 442 -22.18 13.86 -27.88
CA LYS A 442 -22.36 14.61 -26.64
C LYS A 442 -22.90 13.70 -25.54
N ASP A 443 -22.01 13.02 -24.82
CA ASP A 443 -22.31 12.65 -23.45
C ASP A 443 -22.31 13.93 -22.61
N ALA A 444 -23.48 14.30 -22.11
CA ALA A 444 -23.65 15.45 -21.24
C ALA A 444 -22.79 15.23 -19.98
N ALA A 445 -21.62 15.87 -19.95
CA ALA A 445 -20.79 15.97 -18.77
C ALA A 445 -21.62 16.65 -17.68
N ILE A 446 -21.98 15.91 -16.63
CA ILE A 446 -22.28 16.52 -15.34
C ILE A 446 -21.00 17.25 -14.96
N THR A 447 -20.99 18.56 -15.12
CA THR A 447 -19.85 19.38 -14.74
C THR A 447 -19.75 19.34 -13.24
N ALA A 448 -18.61 18.92 -12.70
CA ALA A 448 -18.38 18.85 -11.25
C ALA A 448 -18.56 20.21 -10.53
N ALA A 449 -18.77 21.29 -11.29
CA ALA A 449 -19.19 22.61 -10.83
C ALA A 449 -20.60 22.64 -10.17
N ASP A 450 -21.43 21.61 -10.33
CA ASP A 450 -22.82 21.60 -9.81
C ASP A 450 -23.00 20.76 -8.53
N ILE A 451 -21.96 20.09 -8.03
CA ILE A 451 -22.07 19.27 -6.80
C ILE A 451 -21.79 20.17 -5.60
N ALA A 452 -22.83 20.52 -4.85
CA ALA A 452 -22.70 21.30 -3.63
C ALA A 452 -21.79 20.60 -2.61
N PHE A 453 -20.93 21.37 -1.95
CA PHE A 453 -20.09 20.86 -0.87
C PHE A 453 -20.94 20.26 0.25
N GLU A 454 -20.58 19.05 0.65
CA GLU A 454 -21.08 18.40 1.86
C GLU A 454 -19.89 17.92 2.69
N CYS A 455 -19.93 18.19 4.00
CA CYS A 455 -18.93 17.69 4.93
C CYS A 455 -18.72 16.18 4.73
N PRO A 456 -17.46 15.71 4.72
CA PRO A 456 -17.17 14.29 4.71
C PRO A 456 -17.93 13.52 5.79
N ALA A 457 -18.38 12.30 5.47
CA ALA A 457 -19.24 11.51 6.34
C ALA A 457 -18.62 11.26 7.72
N VAL A 458 -17.28 11.24 7.81
CA VAL A 458 -16.54 11.09 9.08
C VAL A 458 -16.87 12.20 10.10
N PHE A 459 -17.29 13.39 9.66
CA PHE A 459 -17.66 14.49 10.55
C PHE A 459 -19.07 14.37 11.15
N THR A 460 -19.88 13.43 10.68
CA THR A 460 -21.19 13.14 11.29
C THR A 460 -21.04 12.48 12.67
N VAL A 461 -19.90 11.81 12.90
CA VAL A 461 -19.58 11.12 14.15
C VAL A 461 -18.84 12.04 15.13
N SER A 462 -17.95 12.89 14.63
CA SER A 462 -17.16 13.82 15.45
C SER A 462 -16.88 15.13 14.71
N PRO A 463 -17.00 16.30 15.35
CA PRO A 463 -16.67 17.59 14.72
C PRO A 463 -15.17 17.75 14.42
N ARG A 464 -14.31 16.94 15.04
CA ARG A 464 -12.86 16.88 14.81
C ARG A 464 -12.44 15.44 14.60
N VAL A 465 -11.67 15.20 13.55
CA VAL A 465 -11.23 13.85 13.16
C VAL A 465 -9.71 13.81 13.14
N GLU A 466 -9.15 12.77 13.75
CA GLU A 466 -7.72 12.51 13.73
C GLU A 466 -7.32 11.88 12.39
N ILE A 467 -6.34 12.48 11.73
CA ILE A 467 -5.83 12.04 10.41
C ILE A 467 -4.37 11.57 10.46
N ASP A 468 -3.70 11.85 11.57
CA ASP A 468 -2.39 11.35 11.94
C ASP A 468 -2.28 11.49 13.46
N ASN A 469 -1.33 10.82 14.11
CA ASN A 469 -1.23 10.83 15.56
C ASN A 469 -1.10 12.27 16.09
N GLY A 470 -2.10 12.74 16.83
CA GLY A 470 -2.18 14.10 17.37
C GLY A 470 -2.51 15.21 16.36
N ILE A 471 -2.83 14.85 15.10
CA ILE A 471 -3.22 15.80 14.05
C ILE A 471 -4.72 15.64 13.77
N TYR A 472 -5.46 16.70 14.06
CA TYR A 472 -6.91 16.75 13.92
C TYR A 472 -7.31 17.81 12.93
N VAL A 473 -8.37 17.52 12.17
CA VAL A 473 -9.00 18.46 11.24
C VAL A 473 -10.50 18.54 11.48
N THR A 474 -11.10 19.63 11.03
CA THR A 474 -12.53 19.92 11.02
C THR A 474 -13.06 19.99 9.60
N CYS A 475 -14.38 19.88 9.42
CA CYS A 475 -14.98 20.08 8.11
C CYS A 475 -14.67 21.49 7.54
N ASP A 476 -14.70 22.52 8.37
CA ASP A 476 -14.43 23.91 7.95
C ASP A 476 -12.99 24.11 7.46
N GLU A 477 -12.01 23.45 8.09
CA GLU A 477 -10.61 23.47 7.63
C GLU A 477 -10.43 22.77 6.28
N LEU A 478 -11.25 21.75 5.98
CA LEU A 478 -11.16 21.00 4.73
C LEU A 478 -11.99 21.61 3.60
N LYS A 479 -13.05 22.34 3.93
CA LYS A 479 -14.00 22.92 2.96
C LYS A 479 -13.33 23.67 1.79
N PRO A 480 -12.33 24.55 2.01
CA PRO A 480 -11.69 25.27 0.90
C PRO A 480 -11.06 24.36 -0.16
N PHE A 481 -10.61 23.15 0.22
CA PHE A 481 -10.01 22.20 -0.71
C PHE A 481 -11.06 21.48 -1.57
N TYR A 482 -12.28 21.31 -1.06
CA TYR A 482 -13.40 20.75 -1.84
C TYR A 482 -13.99 21.77 -2.82
N GLU A 483 -13.93 23.06 -2.48
CA GLU A 483 -14.50 24.15 -3.29
C GLU A 483 -13.53 24.70 -4.35
N ILE A 484 -12.36 24.08 -4.53
CA ILE A 484 -11.41 24.47 -5.59
C ILE A 484 -12.09 24.33 -6.95
N SER A 485 -12.26 25.47 -7.62
CA SER A 485 -12.86 25.52 -8.95
C SER A 485 -11.95 24.82 -9.96
N ILE A 486 -12.52 23.95 -10.78
CA ILE A 486 -11.83 23.38 -11.94
C ILE A 486 -11.74 24.49 -12.99
N PRO A 487 -10.55 24.95 -13.39
CA PRO A 487 -10.46 25.85 -14.52
C PRO A 487 -11.00 25.11 -15.76
N PHE A 488 -12.17 25.54 -16.23
CA PHE A 488 -12.74 25.08 -17.49
C PHE A 488 -11.75 25.40 -18.62
N GLY A 489 -11.17 24.36 -19.20
CA GLY A 489 -10.51 24.40 -20.51
C GLY A 489 -9.59 25.60 -20.75
N THR A 490 -8.41 25.60 -20.15
CA THR A 490 -7.29 26.39 -20.69
C THR A 490 -6.07 25.50 -20.81
N ASN A 491 -5.54 25.41 -22.04
CA ASN A 491 -4.21 24.89 -22.33
C ASN A 491 -3.24 25.29 -21.21
N THR A 492 -2.64 24.30 -20.56
CA THR A 492 -1.61 24.49 -19.54
C THR A 492 -0.41 25.22 -20.13
N SER A 493 -0.43 26.54 -20.01
CA SER A 493 0.72 27.42 -20.02
C SER A 493 0.32 28.63 -19.18
N ALA A 494 1.05 28.83 -18.09
CA ALA A 494 0.86 29.88 -17.09
C ALA A 494 -0.20 29.60 -16.01
N LEU A 495 0.25 28.98 -14.92
CA LEU A 495 -0.03 29.46 -13.57
C LEU A 495 1.27 29.38 -12.78
N VAL A 496 2.04 30.47 -12.86
CA VAL A 496 3.10 30.84 -11.92
C VAL A 496 2.59 32.09 -11.23
N VAL A 497 2.24 31.96 -9.94
CA VAL A 497 2.44 33.00 -8.92
C VAL A 497 2.80 32.30 -7.63
#